data_AF-A0A518DA79-F1
#
_entry.id   AF-A0A518DA79-F1
#
_cell.length_a   1.000
_cell.length_b   1.000
_cell.length_c   1.000
_cell.angle_alpha   90.00
_cell.angle_beta   90.00
_cell.angle_gamma   90.00
#
_symmetry.space_group_name_H-M   'P 1'
#
loop_
_entity.id
_entity.type
_entity.pdbx_description
1 polymer ?
#
loop_
_entity_poly.entity_id
_entity_poly.type
_entity_poly.pdbx_seq_one_letter_code
_entity_poly.pdbx_strand_id
1 'polypeptide(L)'
;MSVSPIWMVRAGKGAESVDDFIEGSFVAIDCCTSEIGPIDASTEKSDIQQRLAHLRPSDNQAKIGVWASQIKRFLGEVAIGDAVTTYDPNQRIYFLGQITSDASPRPNDGSSSRAVRWEAKIPRDRLSPSTRNTLGAISTLFLIQDDAAEDMRRNAIPIGDPSPAGPATDSGATSSSQADAEVEVLEDMATRSREFLEDRIAKLTWEQMQELAAEILRAMGYRARISPKGADRGVDIFASPDGLGLEEPRIFVEVKHRPGTSISADQVRSFVGGRQAGDRCLYVSTGGFTKDARYEAERSSIPLTLVALPELRELLTEHYHRFSPAGSALIPLHRLYWPAF
;
A
#
# COMPACT_ATOMS: atom_id res chain seq x y z
N MET A 1 -11.33 18.04 24.76
CA MET A 1 -10.60 18.95 23.85
C MET A 1 -10.72 18.32 22.47
N SER A 2 -10.86 19.09 21.38
CA SER A 2 -10.78 18.50 20.05
C SER A 2 -9.35 17.98 19.81
N VAL A 3 -9.25 16.79 19.22
CA VAL A 3 -7.98 16.20 18.85
C VAL A 3 -7.48 16.89 17.59
N SER A 4 -6.22 17.32 17.57
CA SER A 4 -5.63 17.94 16.38
C SER A 4 -5.78 17.00 15.17
N PRO A 5 -6.13 17.51 13.99
CA PRO A 5 -6.26 16.66 12.82
C PRO A 5 -4.92 16.03 12.41
N ILE A 6 -4.96 15.13 11.42
CA ILE A 6 -3.77 14.54 10.81
C ILE A 6 -3.94 14.59 9.29
N TRP A 7 -2.95 15.11 8.56
CA TRP A 7 -2.94 15.00 7.09
C TRP A 7 -2.53 13.60 6.67
N MET A 8 -3.37 12.90 5.89
CA MET A 8 -2.88 11.78 5.09
C MET A 8 -2.13 12.33 3.89
N VAL A 9 -0.90 11.85 3.63
CA VAL A 9 -0.21 12.01 2.34
C VAL A 9 0.16 10.64 1.80
N ARG A 10 -0.49 10.19 0.72
CA ARG A 10 -0.23 8.88 0.11
C ARG A 10 1.06 8.92 -0.72
N ALA A 11 1.97 7.98 -0.46
CA ALA A 11 3.29 7.92 -1.09
C ALA A 11 3.27 7.31 -2.51
N GLY A 12 2.52 7.92 -3.43
CA GLY A 12 2.34 7.43 -4.79
C GLY A 12 1.36 6.25 -4.92
N LYS A 13 1.24 5.70 -6.13
CA LYS A 13 0.34 4.60 -6.46
C LYS A 13 0.83 3.31 -5.79
N GLY A 14 -0.04 2.66 -5.02
CA GLY A 14 0.35 1.47 -4.26
C GLY A 14 1.37 1.72 -3.15
N ALA A 15 1.62 3.00 -2.80
CA ALA A 15 2.67 3.44 -1.88
C ALA A 15 4.12 3.20 -2.36
N GLU A 16 4.35 3.25 -3.69
CA GLU A 16 5.65 3.06 -4.34
C GLU A 16 6.80 3.94 -3.79
N SER A 17 6.50 5.11 -3.24
CA SER A 17 7.48 6.05 -2.66
C SER A 17 7.58 5.99 -1.12
N VAL A 18 6.99 4.98 -0.46
CA VAL A 18 6.91 4.99 1.02
C VAL A 18 8.27 4.87 1.69
N ASP A 19 9.15 3.99 1.21
CA ASP A 19 10.50 3.86 1.76
C ASP A 19 11.31 5.17 1.59
N ASP A 20 11.14 5.85 0.45
CA ASP A 20 11.71 7.17 0.17
C ASP A 20 11.25 8.22 1.20
N PHE A 21 9.95 8.29 1.51
CA PHE A 21 9.36 9.22 2.47
C PHE A 21 9.91 8.99 3.90
N ILE A 22 10.09 7.72 4.29
CA ILE A 22 10.56 7.37 5.63
C ILE A 22 12.08 7.55 5.77
N GLU A 23 12.89 7.03 4.83
CA GLU A 23 14.34 7.17 4.88
C GLU A 23 14.80 8.61 4.64
N GLY A 24 14.15 9.31 3.70
CA GLY A 24 14.42 10.73 3.42
C GLY A 24 13.79 11.71 4.40
N SER A 25 12.92 11.25 5.32
CA SER A 25 12.22 12.09 6.31
C SER A 25 11.42 13.25 5.66
N PHE A 26 10.57 12.92 4.68
CA PHE A 26 9.71 13.89 3.98
C PHE A 26 8.37 13.28 3.56
N VAL A 27 7.43 14.13 3.13
CA VAL A 27 6.30 13.76 2.28
C VAL A 27 6.30 14.63 1.04
N ALA A 28 5.81 14.11 -0.08
CA ALA A 28 5.70 14.86 -1.33
C ALA A 28 4.38 14.59 -2.06
N ILE A 29 4.01 15.52 -2.94
CA ILE A 29 2.98 15.32 -3.96
C ILE A 29 3.58 15.67 -5.33
N ASP A 30 3.24 14.87 -6.34
CA ASP A 30 3.57 15.19 -7.73
C ASP A 30 2.88 16.52 -8.12
N CYS A 31 3.71 17.51 -8.46
CA CYS A 31 3.28 18.80 -8.98
C CYS A 31 3.75 19.04 -10.42
N CYS A 32 4.43 18.06 -11.04
CA CYS A 32 5.05 18.18 -12.35
C CYS A 32 5.86 19.49 -12.57
N THR A 33 6.45 20.14 -11.55
CA THR A 33 6.98 21.52 -11.73
C THR A 33 8.18 21.62 -12.67
N SER A 34 8.83 20.48 -12.92
CA SER A 34 9.81 20.23 -13.98
C SER A 34 9.23 20.41 -15.40
N GLU A 35 7.93 20.20 -15.59
CA GLU A 35 7.21 20.23 -16.87
C GLU A 35 6.20 21.39 -16.99
N ILE A 36 5.51 21.78 -15.89
CA ILE A 36 4.58 22.94 -15.85
C ILE A 36 5.16 24.20 -15.19
N GLY A 37 6.47 24.20 -14.96
CA GLY A 37 7.17 25.31 -14.31
C GLY A 37 6.81 25.46 -12.82
N PRO A 38 7.34 26.50 -12.16
CA PRO A 38 7.11 26.72 -10.74
C PRO A 38 5.62 26.95 -10.44
N ILE A 39 5.17 26.33 -9.35
CA ILE A 39 3.86 26.48 -8.72
C ILE A 39 4.12 26.65 -7.22
N ASP A 40 3.40 27.57 -6.58
CA ASP A 40 3.55 27.92 -5.18
C ASP A 40 2.17 28.06 -4.49
N ALA A 41 2.18 28.44 -3.20
CA ALA A 41 0.96 28.68 -2.44
C ALA A 41 0.11 29.85 -3.00
N SER A 42 0.69 30.78 -3.78
CA SER A 42 -0.04 31.90 -4.38
C SER A 42 -0.81 31.50 -5.64
N THR A 43 -0.20 30.64 -6.47
CA THR A 43 -0.69 30.22 -7.80
C THR A 43 -2.16 29.78 -7.78
N GLU A 44 -3.00 30.29 -8.67
CA GLU A 44 -4.44 29.98 -8.65
C GLU A 44 -4.74 28.53 -9.06
N LYS A 45 -5.82 27.94 -8.52
CA LYS A 45 -6.30 26.61 -8.92
C LYS A 45 -6.62 26.56 -10.43
N SER A 46 -7.16 27.65 -10.98
CA SER A 46 -7.40 27.91 -12.40
C SER A 46 -6.16 27.63 -13.25
N ASP A 47 -5.03 28.22 -12.87
CA ASP A 47 -3.76 28.08 -13.58
C ASP A 47 -3.21 26.66 -13.46
N ILE A 48 -3.28 26.06 -12.26
CA ILE A 48 -2.85 24.68 -12.03
C ILE A 48 -3.67 23.71 -12.90
N GLN A 49 -4.99 23.90 -13.00
CA GLN A 49 -5.86 23.10 -13.88
C GLN A 49 -5.48 23.26 -15.36
N GLN A 50 -5.27 24.48 -15.86
CA GLN A 50 -4.87 24.71 -17.26
C GLN A 50 -3.52 24.08 -17.59
N ARG A 51 -2.54 24.22 -16.69
CA ARG A 51 -1.20 23.64 -16.82
C ARG A 51 -1.24 22.11 -16.85
N LEU A 52 -1.94 21.48 -15.89
CA LEU A 52 -2.13 20.02 -15.85
C LEU A 52 -2.85 19.47 -17.10
N ALA A 53 -3.87 20.19 -17.58
CA ALA A 53 -4.59 19.83 -18.81
C ALA A 53 -3.70 19.84 -20.07
N HIS A 54 -2.65 20.67 -20.09
CA HIS A 54 -1.69 20.72 -21.19
C HIS A 54 -0.73 19.52 -21.19
N LEU A 55 -0.26 19.08 -20.02
CA LEU A 55 0.59 17.87 -19.90
C LEU A 55 -0.19 16.57 -20.10
N ARG A 56 -1.44 16.52 -19.64
CA ARG A 56 -2.25 15.30 -19.61
C ARG A 56 -3.52 15.45 -20.48
N PRO A 57 -3.38 15.64 -21.81
CA PRO A 57 -4.53 15.78 -22.72
C PRO A 57 -5.38 14.50 -22.86
N SER A 58 -4.92 13.38 -22.30
CA SER A 58 -5.67 12.13 -22.17
C SER A 58 -6.47 12.01 -20.86
N ASP A 59 -6.21 12.85 -19.86
CA ASP A 59 -6.97 12.87 -18.61
C ASP A 59 -8.21 13.77 -18.73
N ASN A 60 -9.31 13.37 -18.10
CA ASN A 60 -10.53 14.17 -18.12
C ASN A 60 -10.46 15.38 -17.15
N GLN A 61 -11.30 16.39 -17.40
CA GLN A 61 -11.28 17.64 -16.64
C GLN A 61 -11.58 17.44 -15.14
N ALA A 62 -12.39 16.44 -14.78
CA ALA A 62 -12.67 16.07 -13.39
C ALA A 62 -11.40 15.63 -12.66
N LYS A 63 -10.67 14.66 -13.21
CA LYS A 63 -9.39 14.18 -12.68
C LYS A 63 -8.36 15.31 -12.56
N ILE A 64 -8.24 16.15 -13.59
CA ILE A 64 -7.38 17.35 -13.56
C ILE A 64 -7.81 18.31 -12.44
N GLY A 65 -9.11 18.49 -12.22
CA GLY A 65 -9.68 19.31 -11.14
C GLY A 65 -9.39 18.77 -9.74
N VAL A 66 -9.44 17.45 -9.54
CA VAL A 66 -9.04 16.79 -8.29
C VAL A 66 -7.55 16.99 -8.02
N TRP A 67 -6.69 16.73 -9.01
CA TRP A 67 -5.23 16.88 -8.88
C TRP A 67 -4.84 18.34 -8.57
N ALA A 68 -5.38 19.31 -9.30
CA ALA A 68 -5.14 20.73 -9.03
C ALA A 68 -5.60 21.16 -7.63
N SER A 69 -6.68 20.55 -7.12
CA SER A 69 -7.14 20.79 -5.74
C SER A 69 -6.14 20.22 -4.73
N GLN A 70 -5.73 18.96 -4.87
CA GLN A 70 -4.77 18.33 -3.95
C GLN A 70 -3.43 19.09 -3.91
N ILE A 71 -2.92 19.56 -5.07
CA ILE A 71 -1.72 20.41 -5.16
C ILE A 71 -1.92 21.74 -4.41
N LYS A 72 -3.00 22.48 -4.71
CA LYS A 72 -3.26 23.79 -4.06
C LYS A 72 -3.38 23.65 -2.54
N ARG A 73 -3.98 22.56 -2.05
CA ARG A 73 -4.08 22.24 -0.62
C ARG A 73 -2.73 21.85 0.00
N PHE A 74 -1.91 21.06 -0.68
CA PHE A 74 -0.57 20.71 -0.17
C PHE A 74 0.36 21.94 -0.04
N LEU A 75 0.23 22.88 -0.98
CA LEU A 75 1.01 24.11 -0.99
C LEU A 75 0.48 25.16 0.00
N GLY A 76 -0.85 25.31 0.12
CA GLY A 76 -1.48 26.39 0.90
C GLY A 76 -2.08 26.04 2.26
N GLU A 77 -2.46 24.79 2.52
CA GLU A 77 -3.15 24.38 3.77
C GLU A 77 -2.28 23.57 4.72
N VAL A 78 -1.32 22.77 4.21
CA VAL A 78 -0.40 21.99 5.06
C VAL A 78 0.66 22.92 5.65
N ALA A 79 0.79 22.97 6.98
CA ALA A 79 1.67 23.91 7.68
C ALA A 79 2.77 23.22 8.51
N ILE A 80 3.84 23.97 8.83
CA ILE A 80 4.85 23.53 9.80
C ILE A 80 4.18 23.33 11.16
N GLY A 81 4.42 22.17 11.79
CA GLY A 81 3.79 21.79 13.05
C GLY A 81 2.53 20.94 12.90
N ASP A 82 1.98 20.78 11.70
CA ASP A 82 0.86 19.85 11.47
C ASP A 82 1.29 18.39 11.66
N ALA A 83 0.39 17.57 12.20
CA ALA A 83 0.55 16.12 12.20
C ALA A 83 0.28 15.56 10.81
N VAL A 84 1.13 14.65 10.34
CA VAL A 84 1.06 14.02 9.02
C VAL A 84 1.24 12.51 9.13
N THR A 85 0.58 11.76 8.25
CA THR A 85 0.64 10.31 8.19
C THR A 85 0.75 9.81 6.76
N THR A 86 1.45 8.68 6.57
CA THR A 86 1.47 7.93 5.31
C THR A 86 1.31 6.44 5.59
N TYR A 87 0.89 5.66 4.59
CA TYR A 87 0.53 4.24 4.73
C TYR A 87 1.47 3.34 3.93
N ASP A 88 2.06 2.34 4.58
CA ASP A 88 2.69 1.21 3.89
C ASP A 88 1.72 0.01 3.86
N PRO A 89 1.19 -0.39 2.69
CA PRO A 89 0.35 -1.57 2.53
C PRO A 89 1.12 -2.89 2.66
N ASN A 90 2.45 -2.90 2.47
CA ASN A 90 3.28 -4.09 2.56
C ASN A 90 3.47 -4.54 4.02
N GLN A 91 3.77 -3.60 4.91
CA GLN A 91 3.82 -3.82 6.37
C GLN A 91 2.45 -3.68 7.06
N ARG A 92 1.44 -3.11 6.39
CA ARG A 92 0.12 -2.74 6.93
C ARG A 92 0.20 -1.78 8.12
N ILE A 93 1.07 -0.78 8.02
CA ILE A 93 1.27 0.24 9.06
C ILE A 93 1.08 1.64 8.51
N TYR A 94 0.57 2.54 9.36
CA TYR A 94 0.69 3.97 9.14
C TYR A 94 1.91 4.49 9.90
N PHE A 95 2.70 5.34 9.27
CA PHE A 95 3.69 6.18 9.96
C PHE A 95 3.01 7.49 10.35
N LEU A 96 3.26 8.00 11.54
CA LEU A 96 2.76 9.28 12.05
C LEU A 96 3.96 10.17 12.39
N GLY A 97 3.88 11.45 12.04
CA GLY A 97 4.94 12.43 12.27
C GLY A 97 4.42 13.86 12.26
N GLN A 98 5.35 14.83 12.30
CA GLN A 98 5.07 16.26 12.25
C GLN A 98 5.80 16.91 11.05
N ILE A 99 5.11 17.79 10.32
CA ILE A 99 5.69 18.60 9.24
C ILE A 99 6.71 19.59 9.83
N THR A 100 7.92 19.62 9.27
CA THR A 100 9.04 20.46 9.75
C THR A 100 9.54 21.50 8.74
N SER A 101 9.00 21.55 7.52
CA SER A 101 9.33 22.60 6.53
C SER A 101 8.15 23.12 5.73
N ASP A 102 8.35 24.29 5.12
CA ASP A 102 7.55 24.76 4.00
C ASP A 102 7.68 23.83 2.78
N ALA A 103 6.77 23.98 1.83
CA ALA A 103 6.81 23.25 0.57
C ALA A 103 8.01 23.73 -0.28
N SER A 104 8.82 22.78 -0.74
CA SER A 104 9.98 23.04 -1.61
C SER A 104 10.05 22.02 -2.74
N PRO A 105 10.40 22.44 -3.98
CA PRO A 105 10.53 21.51 -5.10
C PRO A 105 11.75 20.61 -4.91
N ARG A 106 11.58 19.28 -5.02
CA ARG A 106 12.70 18.33 -4.94
C ARG A 106 13.64 18.52 -6.15
N PRO A 107 14.97 18.53 -5.97
CA PRO A 107 15.94 18.65 -7.06
C PRO A 107 15.88 17.52 -8.12
N ASN A 108 15.33 16.36 -7.77
CA ASN A 108 15.39 15.15 -8.61
C ASN A 108 14.26 15.08 -9.65
N ASP A 109 13.05 15.53 -9.28
CA ASP A 109 11.81 15.26 -10.01
C ASP A 109 10.90 16.50 -10.18
N GLY A 110 11.08 17.55 -9.36
CA GLY A 110 10.18 18.71 -9.35
C GLY A 110 8.83 18.48 -8.64
N SER A 111 8.67 17.40 -7.88
CA SER A 111 7.57 17.23 -6.94
C SER A 111 7.69 18.21 -5.77
N SER A 112 6.56 18.64 -5.22
CA SER A 112 6.58 19.52 -4.05
C SER A 112 6.68 18.69 -2.79
N SER A 113 7.71 18.94 -1.98
CA SER A 113 8.02 18.18 -0.77
C SER A 113 8.03 19.04 0.48
N ARG A 114 7.71 18.42 1.62
CA ARG A 114 7.83 18.99 2.96
C ARG A 114 8.58 18.00 3.85
N ALA A 115 9.56 18.47 4.60
CA ALA A 115 10.27 17.64 5.56
C ALA A 115 9.31 17.19 6.69
N VAL A 116 9.56 15.99 7.22
CA VAL A 116 8.74 15.34 8.25
C VAL A 116 9.63 14.70 9.30
N ARG A 117 9.39 15.02 10.57
CA ARG A 117 9.89 14.22 11.69
C ARG A 117 8.90 13.07 11.92
N TRP A 118 9.32 11.84 11.65
CA TRP A 118 8.51 10.64 11.95
C TRP A 118 8.60 10.29 13.43
N GLU A 119 7.45 10.17 14.11
CA GLU A 119 7.33 10.09 15.57
C GLU A 119 6.73 8.77 16.06
N ALA A 120 5.90 8.08 15.26
CA ALA A 120 5.29 6.81 15.65
C ALA A 120 4.93 5.90 14.47
N LYS A 121 4.73 4.62 14.78
CA LYS A 121 4.14 3.62 13.88
C LYS A 121 2.79 3.14 14.44
N ILE A 122 1.78 2.98 13.59
CA ILE A 122 0.43 2.55 13.95
C ILE A 122 0.10 1.29 13.13
N PRO A 123 0.04 0.09 13.73
CA PRO A 123 -0.41 -1.11 13.02
C PRO A 123 -1.89 -0.97 12.62
N ARG A 124 -2.20 -1.04 11.32
CA ARG A 124 -3.55 -0.83 10.79
C ARG A 124 -4.57 -1.76 11.44
N ASP A 125 -4.19 -3.00 11.70
CA ASP A 125 -5.06 -4.03 12.27
C ASP A 125 -5.43 -3.81 13.76
N ARG A 126 -4.87 -2.78 14.42
CA ARG A 126 -5.34 -2.30 15.74
C ARG A 126 -6.43 -1.24 15.66
N LEU A 127 -6.61 -0.59 14.50
CA LEU A 127 -7.56 0.51 14.32
C LEU A 127 -9.00 0.01 14.19
N SER A 128 -9.93 0.81 14.70
CA SER A 128 -11.36 0.50 14.63
C SER A 128 -11.87 0.41 13.18
N PRO A 129 -12.96 -0.32 12.90
CA PRO A 129 -13.53 -0.41 11.56
C PRO A 129 -13.95 0.93 10.96
N SER A 130 -14.38 1.88 11.80
CA SER A 130 -14.71 3.26 11.41
C SER A 130 -13.47 4.03 10.96
N THR A 131 -12.40 4.05 11.77
CA THR A 131 -11.14 4.70 11.43
C THR A 131 -10.54 4.14 10.14
N ARG A 132 -10.58 2.81 9.95
CA ARG A 132 -10.09 2.18 8.70
C ARG A 132 -10.93 2.53 7.47
N ASN A 133 -12.23 2.73 7.63
CA ASN A 133 -13.08 3.23 6.53
C ASN A 133 -12.72 4.69 6.15
N THR A 134 -12.42 5.55 7.13
CA THR A 134 -11.94 6.92 6.90
C THR A 134 -10.56 6.94 6.23
N LEU A 135 -9.64 6.08 6.66
CA LEU A 135 -8.28 6.00 6.11
C LEU A 135 -8.22 5.32 4.73
N GLY A 136 -9.27 4.61 4.33
CA GLY A 136 -9.41 3.99 3.00
C GLY A 136 -9.75 4.96 1.87
N ALA A 137 -9.90 6.27 2.14
CA ALA A 137 -10.17 7.29 1.13
C ALA A 137 -9.00 7.47 0.14
N ILE A 138 -9.27 7.52 -1.17
CA ILE A 138 -8.24 7.51 -2.22
C ILE A 138 -7.37 8.76 -2.30
N SER A 139 -7.88 9.92 -1.88
CA SER A 139 -7.23 11.21 -2.17
C SER A 139 -5.78 11.24 -1.70
N THR A 140 -4.88 11.78 -2.53
CA THR A 140 -3.44 11.84 -2.22
C THR A 140 -3.18 12.65 -0.95
N LEU A 141 -3.98 13.70 -0.75
CA LEU A 141 -4.01 14.55 0.43
C LEU A 141 -5.45 14.65 0.96
N PHE A 142 -5.67 14.26 2.22
CA PHE A 142 -6.91 14.55 2.94
C PHE A 142 -6.68 14.72 4.45
N LEU A 143 -7.66 15.30 5.14
CA LEU A 143 -7.59 15.59 6.57
C LEU A 143 -8.36 14.53 7.36
N ILE A 144 -7.70 13.92 8.34
CA ILE A 144 -8.28 12.96 9.30
C ILE A 144 -8.65 13.75 10.56
N GLN A 145 -9.90 13.66 10.99
CA GLN A 145 -10.45 14.44 12.09
C GLN A 145 -11.05 13.54 13.19
N ASP A 146 -11.40 14.15 14.33
CA ASP A 146 -12.23 13.59 15.40
C ASP A 146 -11.82 12.17 15.86
N ASP A 147 -12.78 11.26 15.99
CA ASP A 147 -12.58 9.89 16.50
C ASP A 147 -11.50 9.11 15.74
N ALA A 148 -11.33 9.35 14.44
CA ALA A 148 -10.30 8.69 13.64
C ALA A 148 -8.89 9.21 14.01
N ALA A 149 -8.76 10.51 14.25
CA ALA A 149 -7.50 11.13 14.67
C ALA A 149 -7.13 10.80 16.14
N GLU A 150 -8.13 10.53 16.98
CA GLU A 150 -7.97 9.99 18.34
C GLU A 150 -7.55 8.51 18.30
N ASP A 151 -8.26 7.66 17.56
CA ASP A 151 -7.99 6.21 17.45
C ASP A 151 -6.62 5.90 16.83
N MET A 152 -6.17 6.72 15.87
CA MET A 152 -4.79 6.66 15.36
C MET A 152 -3.75 6.93 16.44
N ARG A 153 -3.91 8.02 17.22
CA ARG A 153 -2.96 8.36 18.30
C ARG A 153 -2.99 7.36 19.44
N ARG A 154 -4.16 6.85 19.80
CA ARG A 154 -4.35 5.80 20.83
C ARG A 154 -3.62 4.50 20.49
N ASN A 155 -3.49 4.17 19.20
CA ASN A 155 -2.80 2.98 18.71
C ASN A 155 -1.36 3.23 18.24
N ALA A 156 -0.84 4.45 18.41
CA ALA A 156 0.50 4.83 18.03
C ALA A 156 1.56 4.22 18.96
N ILE A 157 2.59 3.63 18.36
CA ILE A 157 3.77 3.07 19.03
C ILE A 157 4.93 4.02 18.72
N PRO A 158 5.49 4.74 19.71
CA PRO A 158 6.56 5.72 19.46
C PRO A 158 7.78 5.13 18.75
N ILE A 159 8.30 5.91 17.81
CA ILE A 159 9.69 5.87 17.34
C ILE A 159 10.52 6.67 18.37
N GLY A 160 11.84 6.49 18.42
CA GLY A 160 12.70 7.29 19.30
C GLY A 160 12.58 8.79 19.01
N ASP A 161 12.38 9.59 20.06
CA ASP A 161 12.19 11.05 20.13
C ASP A 161 13.16 11.90 19.26
N PRO A 162 12.80 13.13 18.81
CA PRO A 162 12.33 14.21 19.72
C PRO A 162 11.19 15.17 19.25
N SER A 163 10.17 15.36 20.09
CA SER A 163 9.03 16.35 20.08
C SER A 163 9.44 17.88 20.07
N PRO A 164 8.60 18.91 20.39
CA PRO A 164 7.19 19.31 20.06
C PRO A 164 7.09 20.69 19.28
N ALA A 165 6.07 21.01 18.45
CA ALA A 165 4.72 21.62 18.67
C ALA A 165 4.65 23.05 19.31
N GLY A 166 3.72 23.98 18.98
CA GLY A 166 2.53 24.11 18.09
C GLY A 166 1.95 25.56 18.22
N PRO A 167 0.63 25.92 18.05
CA PRO A 167 -0.56 25.38 17.34
C PRO A 167 -1.18 26.46 16.35
N ALA A 168 -2.50 26.61 16.04
CA ALA A 168 -3.49 25.82 15.26
C ALA A 168 -4.71 26.71 14.81
N THR A 169 -5.86 26.11 14.39
CA THR A 169 -7.21 26.67 13.96
C THR A 169 -7.40 27.08 12.47
N ASP A 170 -8.55 26.83 11.78
CA ASP A 170 -9.63 25.81 11.94
C ASP A 170 -10.55 25.68 10.66
N SER A 171 -11.30 24.57 10.53
CA SER A 171 -12.59 24.34 9.78
C SER A 171 -12.70 24.27 8.22
N GLY A 172 -13.23 23.15 7.71
CA GLY A 172 -14.56 23.14 7.05
C GLY A 172 -14.73 22.86 5.53
N ALA A 173 -15.01 21.60 5.15
CA ALA A 173 -15.68 21.02 3.95
C ALA A 173 -16.20 21.88 2.74
N THR A 174 -16.19 21.32 1.51
CA THR A 174 -16.92 21.83 0.31
C THR A 174 -17.27 20.72 -0.70
N SER A 175 -18.33 20.92 -1.51
CA SER A 175 -18.90 19.99 -2.51
C SER A 175 -18.23 20.02 -3.91
N SER A 176 -18.36 18.93 -4.67
CA SER A 176 -17.97 18.77 -6.09
C SER A 176 -19.19 18.54 -7.02
N SER A 177 -19.00 18.51 -8.35
CA SER A 177 -20.10 18.31 -9.32
C SER A 177 -20.41 16.83 -9.56
N GLN A 178 -21.57 16.52 -10.17
CA GLN A 178 -22.02 15.12 -10.38
C GLN A 178 -20.99 14.25 -11.11
N ALA A 179 -20.34 14.78 -12.16
CA ALA A 179 -19.34 14.02 -12.91
C ALA A 179 -18.01 13.84 -12.16
N ASP A 180 -17.63 14.80 -11.30
CA ASP A 180 -16.44 14.65 -10.44
C ASP A 180 -16.67 13.55 -9.40
N ALA A 181 -17.85 13.56 -8.78
CA ALA A 181 -18.22 12.64 -7.71
C ALA A 181 -18.31 11.18 -8.18
N GLU A 182 -18.80 10.90 -9.39
CA GLU A 182 -18.94 9.52 -9.88
C GLU A 182 -17.59 8.83 -10.15
N VAL A 183 -16.57 9.58 -10.61
CA VAL A 183 -15.20 9.06 -10.78
C VAL A 183 -14.54 8.83 -9.43
N GLU A 184 -14.64 9.81 -8.51
CA GLU A 184 -14.09 9.71 -7.16
C GLU A 184 -14.70 8.49 -6.42
N VAL A 185 -16.02 8.32 -6.47
CA VAL A 185 -16.75 7.18 -5.87
C VAL A 185 -16.31 5.82 -6.44
N LEU A 186 -16.05 5.72 -7.75
CA LEU A 186 -15.60 4.46 -8.36
C LEU A 186 -14.18 4.07 -7.89
N GLU A 187 -13.25 5.02 -7.87
CA GLU A 187 -11.89 4.78 -7.40
C GLU A 187 -11.86 4.48 -5.89
N ASP A 188 -12.71 5.14 -5.10
CA ASP A 188 -12.88 4.89 -3.66
C ASP A 188 -13.47 3.49 -3.41
N MET A 189 -14.52 3.12 -4.14
CA MET A 189 -15.12 1.78 -4.05
C MET A 189 -14.08 0.69 -4.41
N ALA A 190 -13.29 0.91 -5.47
CA ALA A 190 -12.26 -0.03 -5.89
C ALA A 190 -11.13 -0.17 -4.84
N THR A 191 -10.72 0.94 -4.21
CA THR A 191 -9.64 0.95 -3.22
C THR A 191 -10.08 0.37 -1.89
N ARG A 192 -11.26 0.76 -1.38
CA ARG A 192 -11.87 0.12 -0.21
C ARG A 192 -12.12 -1.38 -0.44
N SER A 193 -12.50 -1.80 -1.65
CA SER A 193 -12.64 -3.22 -1.99
C SER A 193 -11.32 -3.99 -1.93
N ARG A 194 -10.19 -3.38 -2.36
CA ARG A 194 -8.85 -3.98 -2.21
C ARG A 194 -8.50 -4.15 -0.73
N GLU A 195 -8.70 -3.11 0.09
CA GLU A 195 -8.43 -3.17 1.53
C GLU A 195 -9.34 -4.19 2.26
N PHE A 196 -10.63 -4.29 1.92
CA PHE A 196 -11.53 -5.29 2.49
C PHE A 196 -11.16 -6.73 2.08
N LEU A 197 -10.62 -6.92 0.87
CA LEU A 197 -10.11 -8.21 0.42
C LEU A 197 -8.85 -8.60 1.19
N GLU A 198 -7.88 -7.70 1.32
CA GLU A 198 -6.69 -7.91 2.17
C GLU A 198 -7.06 -8.22 3.62
N ASP A 199 -8.03 -7.49 4.21
CA ASP A 199 -8.55 -7.73 5.55
C ASP A 199 -9.24 -9.08 5.73
N ARG A 200 -9.64 -9.73 4.64
CA ARG A 200 -10.27 -11.05 4.63
C ARG A 200 -9.23 -12.15 4.47
N ILE A 201 -8.24 -11.94 3.60
CA ILE A 201 -7.05 -12.80 3.44
C ILE A 201 -6.24 -12.81 4.76
N ALA A 202 -6.03 -11.66 5.39
CA ALA A 202 -5.32 -11.53 6.65
C ALA A 202 -6.02 -12.15 7.88
N LYS A 203 -7.28 -12.62 7.74
CA LYS A 203 -8.05 -13.31 8.79
C LYS A 203 -8.13 -14.83 8.62
N LEU A 204 -7.59 -15.38 7.53
CA LEU A 204 -7.49 -16.82 7.33
C LEU A 204 -6.59 -17.46 8.39
N THR A 205 -6.83 -18.72 8.77
CA THR A 205 -5.84 -19.49 9.53
C THR A 205 -4.58 -19.71 8.71
N TRP A 206 -3.48 -20.11 9.35
CA TRP A 206 -2.24 -20.40 8.63
C TRP A 206 -2.39 -21.58 7.66
N GLU A 207 -3.21 -22.59 7.97
CA GLU A 207 -3.54 -23.66 7.02
C GLU A 207 -4.38 -23.14 5.84
N GLN A 208 -5.37 -22.29 6.10
CA GLN A 208 -6.17 -21.66 5.04
C GLN A 208 -5.33 -20.74 4.15
N MET A 209 -4.29 -20.10 4.69
CA MET A 209 -3.33 -19.29 3.91
C MET A 209 -2.48 -20.17 2.98
N GLN A 210 -2.05 -21.35 3.45
CA GLN A 210 -1.33 -22.33 2.63
C GLN A 210 -2.23 -22.87 1.51
N GLU A 211 -3.49 -23.19 1.81
CA GLU A 211 -4.45 -23.65 0.80
C GLU A 211 -4.79 -22.55 -0.21
N LEU A 212 -4.93 -21.28 0.21
CA LEU A 212 -5.13 -20.16 -0.70
C LEU A 212 -3.94 -19.96 -1.66
N ALA A 213 -2.71 -20.00 -1.15
CA ALA A 213 -1.51 -19.88 -1.98
C ALA A 213 -1.34 -21.09 -2.93
N ALA A 214 -1.70 -22.30 -2.49
CA ALA A 214 -1.71 -23.48 -3.35
C ALA A 214 -2.79 -23.37 -4.43
N GLU A 215 -3.96 -22.85 -4.10
CA GLU A 215 -5.07 -22.67 -5.05
C GLU A 215 -4.76 -21.62 -6.12
N ILE A 216 -4.11 -20.51 -5.77
CA ILE A 216 -3.62 -19.53 -6.74
C ILE A 216 -2.71 -20.22 -7.77
N LEU A 217 -1.76 -21.05 -7.32
CA LEU A 217 -0.89 -21.81 -8.23
C LEU A 217 -1.65 -22.83 -9.08
N ARG A 218 -2.72 -23.45 -8.57
CA ARG A 218 -3.62 -24.31 -9.37
C ARG A 218 -4.39 -23.53 -10.43
N ALA A 219 -4.88 -22.35 -10.09
CA ALA A 219 -5.60 -21.46 -10.99
C ALA A 219 -4.67 -20.86 -12.09
N MET A 220 -3.39 -20.67 -11.78
CA MET A 220 -2.32 -20.38 -12.76
C MET A 220 -2.04 -21.56 -13.72
N GLY A 221 -2.37 -22.79 -13.33
CA GLY A 221 -2.22 -24.00 -14.15
C GLY A 221 -1.22 -25.04 -13.60
N TYR A 222 -0.55 -24.78 -12.47
CA TYR A 222 0.37 -25.73 -11.85
C TYR A 222 -0.36 -26.76 -10.98
N ARG A 223 0.23 -27.93 -10.80
CA ARG A 223 -0.28 -28.95 -9.85
C ARG A 223 0.34 -28.77 -8.47
N ALA A 224 -0.17 -27.79 -7.72
CA ALA A 224 0.30 -27.47 -6.37
C ALA A 224 -0.28 -28.38 -5.27
N ARG A 225 0.60 -28.85 -4.37
CA ARG A 225 0.31 -29.74 -3.23
C ARG A 225 0.94 -29.19 -1.95
N ILE A 226 0.19 -29.18 -0.84
CA ILE A 226 0.70 -28.83 0.49
C ILE A 226 1.59 -29.97 1.01
N SER A 227 2.72 -29.63 1.61
CA SER A 227 3.67 -30.60 2.19
C SER A 227 3.19 -31.18 3.53
N PRO A 228 3.50 -32.45 3.86
CA PRO A 228 3.17 -33.04 5.16
C PRO A 228 3.86 -32.31 6.33
N LYS A 229 3.12 -32.08 7.42
CA LYS A 229 3.64 -31.40 8.62
C LYS A 229 4.85 -32.14 9.21
N GLY A 230 6.02 -31.49 9.21
CA GLY A 230 7.17 -31.87 10.04
C GLY A 230 8.37 -32.55 9.34
N ALA A 231 8.39 -32.70 8.02
CA ALA A 231 9.50 -33.35 7.30
C ALA A 231 10.22 -32.44 6.28
N ASP A 232 9.49 -31.61 5.54
CA ASP A 232 10.07 -30.83 4.44
C ASP A 232 10.77 -29.55 4.91
N ARG A 233 11.95 -29.30 4.34
CA ARG A 233 12.95 -28.31 4.75
C ARG A 233 12.50 -26.86 4.48
N GLY A 234 11.58 -26.33 5.28
CA GLY A 234 10.96 -25.02 5.03
C GLY A 234 10.31 -25.01 3.64
N VAL A 235 9.35 -25.91 3.45
CA VAL A 235 8.49 -25.96 2.27
C VAL A 235 7.09 -26.26 2.78
N ASP A 236 6.18 -25.33 2.55
CA ASP A 236 4.77 -25.49 2.87
C ASP A 236 3.99 -26.02 1.65
N ILE A 237 4.42 -25.70 0.43
CA ILE A 237 3.78 -26.13 -0.83
C ILE A 237 4.83 -26.46 -1.88
N PHE A 238 4.63 -27.54 -2.62
CA PHE A 238 5.36 -27.86 -3.85
C PHE A 238 4.44 -27.76 -5.07
N ALA A 239 4.92 -27.17 -6.17
CA ALA A 239 4.19 -27.05 -7.42
C ALA A 239 5.10 -27.28 -8.64
N SER A 240 4.51 -27.83 -9.70
CA SER A 240 5.16 -28.13 -10.98
C SER A 240 4.06 -28.35 -12.04
N PRO A 241 4.37 -28.37 -13.35
CA PRO A 241 3.36 -28.63 -14.38
C PRO A 241 2.72 -30.03 -14.24
N ASP A 242 3.54 -31.04 -13.98
CA ASP A 242 3.14 -32.44 -13.78
C ASP A 242 2.65 -32.75 -12.35
N GLY A 243 3.05 -31.95 -11.37
CA GLY A 243 2.82 -32.15 -9.93
C GLY A 243 3.70 -33.22 -9.30
N LEU A 244 4.72 -33.70 -10.02
CA LEU A 244 5.68 -34.71 -9.56
C LEU A 244 7.12 -34.15 -9.56
N GLY A 245 7.36 -33.04 -10.28
CA GLY A 245 8.67 -32.41 -10.39
C GLY A 245 9.61 -33.09 -11.39
N LEU A 246 9.06 -33.84 -12.36
CA LEU A 246 9.79 -34.36 -13.52
C LEU A 246 9.93 -33.28 -14.61
N GLU A 247 8.98 -32.34 -14.65
CA GLU A 247 8.98 -31.18 -15.54
C GLU A 247 9.35 -29.88 -14.78
N GLU A 248 10.13 -29.01 -15.42
CA GLU A 248 10.41 -27.66 -14.93
C GLU A 248 9.27 -26.68 -15.28
N PRO A 249 9.00 -25.64 -14.46
CA PRO A 249 9.72 -25.28 -13.24
C PRO A 249 9.29 -26.09 -12.02
N ARG A 250 10.27 -26.45 -11.18
CA ARG A 250 10.04 -27.03 -9.84
C ARG A 250 9.92 -25.90 -8.84
N ILE A 251 8.69 -25.55 -8.45
CA ILE A 251 8.38 -24.41 -7.59
C ILE A 251 8.24 -24.88 -6.13
N PHE A 252 9.10 -24.35 -5.26
CA PHE A 252 9.02 -24.52 -3.81
C PHE A 252 8.43 -23.26 -3.19
N VAL A 253 7.48 -23.42 -2.27
CA VAL A 253 6.81 -22.30 -1.59
C VAL A 253 6.97 -22.39 -0.08
N GLU A 254 7.31 -21.27 0.55
CA GLU A 254 7.25 -21.06 1.99
C GLU A 254 6.18 -20.00 2.29
N VAL A 255 5.30 -20.26 3.26
CA VAL A 255 4.16 -19.40 3.60
C VAL A 255 4.28 -18.95 5.06
N LYS A 256 4.32 -17.64 5.30
CA LYS A 256 4.41 -17.08 6.65
C LYS A 256 3.25 -16.11 6.90
N HIS A 257 2.18 -16.69 7.40
CA HIS A 257 1.04 -15.95 7.91
C HIS A 257 1.38 -15.35 9.29
N ARG A 258 1.95 -14.13 9.29
CA ARG A 258 2.33 -13.37 10.50
C ARG A 258 2.07 -11.86 10.28
N PRO A 259 0.81 -11.40 10.35
CA PRO A 259 0.49 -9.98 10.18
C PRO A 259 1.32 -9.07 11.09
N GLY A 260 1.83 -7.97 10.54
CA GLY A 260 2.69 -7.02 11.27
C GLY A 260 4.08 -7.54 11.66
N THR A 261 4.53 -8.70 11.16
CA THR A 261 5.90 -9.21 11.37
C THR A 261 6.57 -9.51 10.03
N SER A 262 7.43 -8.59 9.57
CA SER A 262 8.13 -8.74 8.29
C SER A 262 9.25 -9.79 8.34
N ILE A 263 9.46 -10.45 7.21
CA ILE A 263 10.47 -11.51 7.04
C ILE A 263 11.86 -10.89 6.84
N SER A 264 12.88 -11.44 7.50
CA SER A 264 14.28 -10.98 7.44
C SER A 264 15.12 -11.70 6.36
N ALA A 265 16.28 -11.11 6.02
CA ALA A 265 17.23 -11.68 5.07
C ALA A 265 17.72 -13.08 5.45
N ASP A 266 17.94 -13.37 6.73
CA ASP A 266 18.39 -14.69 7.18
C ASP A 266 17.28 -15.76 7.01
N GLN A 267 16.00 -15.38 7.14
CA GLN A 267 14.89 -16.27 6.83
C GLN A 267 14.78 -16.56 5.33
N VAL A 268 15.02 -15.55 4.47
CA VAL A 268 15.12 -15.72 3.01
C VAL A 268 16.27 -16.66 2.65
N ARG A 269 17.48 -16.41 3.17
CA ARG A 269 18.66 -17.24 2.92
C ARG A 269 18.48 -18.67 3.42
N SER A 270 17.83 -18.86 4.58
CA SER A 270 17.51 -20.19 5.11
C SER A 270 16.50 -20.97 4.27
N PHE A 271 15.58 -20.30 3.57
CA PHE A 271 14.61 -20.93 2.66
C PHE A 271 15.26 -21.37 1.34
N VAL A 272 16.18 -20.54 0.81
CA VAL A 272 16.92 -20.79 -0.43
C VAL A 272 18.03 -21.84 -0.26
N GLY A 273 18.68 -21.90 0.92
CA GLY A 273 19.86 -22.73 1.15
C GLY A 273 19.69 -24.26 1.01
N GLY A 274 18.47 -24.75 0.75
CA GLY A 274 18.16 -26.16 0.50
C GLY A 274 17.82 -26.53 -0.96
N ARG A 275 17.98 -25.60 -1.91
CA ARG A 275 17.51 -25.72 -3.31
C ARG A 275 18.63 -26.03 -4.31
N GLN A 276 18.25 -26.45 -5.51
CA GLN A 276 19.15 -26.86 -6.59
C GLN A 276 18.98 -25.97 -7.84
N ALA A 277 19.97 -25.97 -8.74
CA ALA A 277 19.81 -25.34 -10.05
C ALA A 277 18.63 -25.98 -10.80
N GLY A 278 17.83 -25.16 -11.48
CA GLY A 278 16.53 -25.56 -12.06
C GLY A 278 15.33 -25.22 -11.16
N ASP A 279 15.50 -25.22 -9.84
CA ASP A 279 14.43 -24.86 -8.89
C ASP A 279 14.00 -23.39 -9.04
N ARG A 280 12.77 -23.13 -8.60
CA ARG A 280 12.20 -21.79 -8.44
C ARG A 280 11.61 -21.68 -7.04
N CYS A 281 11.72 -20.50 -6.43
CA CYS A 281 11.25 -20.26 -5.08
C CYS A 281 10.17 -19.18 -5.06
N LEU A 282 9.19 -19.36 -4.17
CA LEU A 282 8.14 -18.39 -3.89
C LEU A 282 8.03 -18.22 -2.37
N TYR A 283 8.11 -17.00 -1.86
CA TYR A 283 7.95 -16.74 -0.43
C TYR A 283 6.74 -15.84 -0.24
N VAL A 284 5.70 -16.36 0.43
CA VAL A 284 4.46 -15.63 0.71
C VAL A 284 4.46 -15.12 2.15
N SER A 285 4.23 -13.82 2.38
CA SER A 285 4.21 -13.21 3.71
C SER A 285 3.02 -12.27 3.90
N THR A 286 2.25 -12.43 4.98
CA THR A 286 1.21 -11.45 5.36
C THR A 286 1.72 -10.31 6.27
N GLY A 287 3.00 -10.34 6.63
CA GLY A 287 3.69 -9.26 7.36
C GLY A 287 4.69 -8.46 6.51
N GLY A 288 4.76 -8.74 5.21
CA GLY A 288 5.75 -8.15 4.30
C GLY A 288 7.17 -8.69 4.48
N PHE A 289 8.15 -7.96 3.93
CA PHE A 289 9.57 -8.30 3.88
C PHE A 289 10.41 -7.07 4.20
N THR A 290 11.55 -7.22 4.89
CA THR A 290 12.47 -6.09 5.10
C THR A 290 13.22 -5.73 3.82
N LYS A 291 13.79 -4.52 3.76
CA LYS A 291 14.65 -4.06 2.64
C LYS A 291 15.80 -5.04 2.37
N ASP A 292 16.47 -5.51 3.43
CA ASP A 292 17.51 -6.54 3.33
C ASP A 292 17.00 -7.88 2.79
N ALA A 293 15.76 -8.26 3.11
CA ALA A 293 15.15 -9.50 2.61
C ALA A 293 14.81 -9.41 1.11
N ARG A 294 14.38 -8.24 0.63
CA ARG A 294 14.24 -7.97 -0.82
C ARG A 294 15.60 -8.05 -1.51
N TYR A 295 16.61 -7.35 -0.99
CA TYR A 295 17.96 -7.35 -1.55
C TYR A 295 18.68 -8.72 -1.45
N GLU A 296 18.33 -9.58 -0.49
CA GLU A 296 18.79 -10.98 -0.42
C GLU A 296 18.16 -11.83 -1.53
N ALA A 297 16.86 -11.65 -1.81
CA ALA A 297 16.16 -12.36 -2.87
C ALA A 297 16.65 -11.97 -4.27
N GLU A 298 16.88 -10.68 -4.52
CA GLU A 298 17.38 -10.14 -5.79
C GLU A 298 18.75 -10.72 -6.19
N ARG A 299 19.64 -10.96 -5.22
CA ARG A 299 20.97 -11.54 -5.46
C ARG A 299 21.03 -13.06 -5.32
N SER A 300 19.89 -13.73 -5.16
CA SER A 300 19.81 -15.18 -5.03
C SER A 300 20.17 -15.87 -6.35
N SER A 301 21.08 -16.85 -6.30
CA SER A 301 21.43 -17.68 -7.47
C SER A 301 20.31 -18.64 -7.89
N ILE A 302 19.36 -18.92 -6.99
CA ILE A 302 18.11 -19.63 -7.28
C ILE A 302 16.99 -18.59 -7.37
N PRO A 303 16.31 -18.43 -8.53
CA PRO A 303 15.32 -17.36 -8.68
C PRO A 303 14.18 -17.48 -7.65
N LEU A 304 14.00 -16.40 -6.90
CA LEU A 304 13.05 -16.28 -5.79
C LEU A 304 12.13 -15.08 -6.01
N THR A 305 10.83 -15.32 -6.05
CA THR A 305 9.81 -14.26 -6.00
C THR A 305 9.32 -14.10 -4.55
N LEU A 306 9.35 -12.87 -4.05
CA LEU A 306 8.69 -12.49 -2.80
C LEU A 306 7.27 -12.00 -3.11
N VAL A 307 6.29 -12.43 -2.33
CA VAL A 307 4.87 -12.07 -2.50
C VAL A 307 4.35 -11.61 -1.13
N ALA A 308 4.13 -10.31 -0.97
CA ALA A 308 3.43 -9.79 0.19
C ALA A 308 1.91 -9.81 -0.04
N LEU A 309 1.14 -9.21 0.87
CA LEU A 309 -0.32 -9.25 0.81
C LEU A 309 -0.93 -8.53 -0.42
N PRO A 310 -0.40 -7.39 -0.91
CA PRO A 310 -0.92 -6.72 -2.11
C PRO A 310 -0.75 -7.55 -3.39
N GLU A 311 0.40 -8.21 -3.57
CA GLU A 311 0.69 -9.07 -4.72
C GLU A 311 -0.12 -10.37 -4.64
N LEU A 312 -0.29 -10.95 -3.44
CA LEU A 312 -1.16 -12.11 -3.22
C LEU A 312 -2.63 -11.81 -3.54
N ARG A 313 -3.11 -10.62 -3.17
CA ARG A 313 -4.43 -10.08 -3.53
C ARG A 313 -4.60 -10.00 -5.05
N GLU A 314 -3.59 -9.51 -5.77
CA GLU A 314 -3.64 -9.35 -7.23
C GLU A 314 -3.71 -10.71 -7.94
N LEU A 315 -2.79 -11.63 -7.63
CA LEU A 315 -2.78 -13.01 -8.13
C LEU A 315 -4.10 -13.74 -7.84
N LEU A 316 -4.68 -13.53 -6.65
CA LEU A 316 -6.02 -14.02 -6.31
C LEU A 316 -7.05 -13.43 -7.28
N THR A 317 -7.15 -12.11 -7.42
CA THR A 317 -8.19 -11.47 -8.25
C THR A 317 -8.09 -11.81 -9.74
N GLU A 318 -6.89 -11.96 -10.28
CA GLU A 318 -6.67 -12.35 -11.68
C GLU A 318 -7.18 -13.78 -11.94
N HIS A 319 -6.75 -14.72 -11.09
CA HIS A 319 -7.00 -16.15 -11.31
C HIS A 319 -8.27 -16.68 -10.63
N TYR A 320 -8.99 -15.87 -9.84
CA TYR A 320 -10.21 -16.26 -9.10
C TYR A 320 -11.25 -16.98 -9.98
N HIS A 321 -11.35 -16.59 -11.25
CA HIS A 321 -12.26 -17.20 -12.23
C HIS A 321 -11.99 -18.68 -12.55
N ARG A 322 -10.87 -19.24 -12.05
CA ARG A 322 -10.46 -20.65 -12.20
C ARG A 322 -10.34 -21.38 -10.85
N PHE A 323 -10.69 -20.74 -9.74
CA PHE A 323 -10.66 -21.38 -8.43
C PHE A 323 -11.68 -22.53 -8.38
N SER A 324 -11.32 -23.60 -7.68
CA SER A 324 -12.25 -24.66 -7.32
C SER A 324 -13.34 -24.14 -6.37
N PRO A 325 -14.44 -24.90 -6.15
CA PRO A 325 -15.42 -24.56 -5.13
C PRO A 325 -14.84 -24.47 -3.71
N ALA A 326 -13.81 -25.26 -3.40
CA ALA A 326 -13.14 -25.22 -2.10
C ALA A 326 -12.27 -23.96 -1.93
N GLY A 327 -11.47 -23.61 -2.96
CA GLY A 327 -10.70 -22.37 -2.98
C GLY A 327 -11.57 -21.12 -2.92
N SER A 328 -12.67 -21.12 -3.69
CA SER A 328 -13.67 -20.04 -3.67
C SER A 328 -14.36 -19.88 -2.31
N ALA A 329 -14.46 -20.96 -1.52
CA ALA A 329 -15.04 -20.92 -0.17
C ALA A 329 -14.11 -20.27 0.88
N LEU A 330 -12.79 -20.21 0.63
CA LEU A 330 -11.85 -19.51 1.51
C LEU A 330 -12.08 -17.98 1.46
N ILE A 331 -12.18 -17.42 0.26
CA ILE A 331 -12.40 -15.99 0.01
C ILE A 331 -13.53 -15.79 -1.02
N PRO A 332 -14.81 -15.89 -0.62
CA PRO A 332 -15.93 -15.73 -1.55
C PRO A 332 -16.05 -14.31 -2.14
N LEU A 333 -15.74 -14.15 -3.42
CA LEU A 333 -15.88 -12.91 -4.19
C LEU A 333 -17.06 -12.92 -5.16
N HIS A 334 -17.62 -11.73 -5.40
CA HIS A 334 -18.63 -11.48 -6.43
C HIS A 334 -18.08 -10.51 -7.47
N ARG A 335 -18.39 -10.73 -8.76
CA ARG A 335 -18.10 -9.75 -9.82
C ARG A 335 -19.20 -8.69 -9.84
N LEU A 336 -18.83 -7.45 -9.58
CA LEU A 336 -19.69 -6.28 -9.72
C LEU A 336 -19.52 -5.68 -11.13
N TYR A 337 -20.61 -5.20 -11.72
CA TYR A 337 -20.61 -4.45 -12.97
C TYR A 337 -20.91 -2.98 -12.68
N TRP A 338 -20.17 -2.08 -13.33
CA TRP A 338 -20.32 -0.63 -13.19
C TRP A 338 -20.47 -0.01 -14.59
N PRO A 339 -21.21 1.09 -14.77
CA PRO A 339 -21.29 1.79 -16.05
C PRO A 339 -19.90 2.22 -16.55
N ALA A 340 -19.67 2.09 -17.86
CA ALA A 340 -18.53 2.74 -18.51
C ALA A 340 -18.93 4.17 -18.91
N PHE A 341 -17.97 5.09 -18.81
CA PHE A 341 -18.10 6.51 -19.14
C PHE A 341 -17.07 6.89 -20.21
#